data_AF-A0A956NZ74-F1
#
_entry.id   AF-A0A956NZ74-F1
#
_cell.length_a   1.000
_cell.length_b   1.000
_cell.length_c   1.000
_cell.angle_alpha   90.00
_cell.angle_beta   90.00
_cell.angle_gamma   90.00
#
_symmetry.space_group_name_H-M   'P 1'
#
loop_
_entity.id
_entity.type
_entity.pdbx_description
1 polymer ?
#
loop_
_entity_poly.entity_id
_entity_poly.type
_entity_poly.pdbx_seq_one_letter_code
_entity_poly.pdbx_strand_id
1 'polypeptide(L)'
;MRVAPEGWPFILLAWALVLLAALAGWPVVALILAPIACWVIAFFRDPVREGPRGDRLVIAPADGVVVSIIPIDEPSVVAGAATRVSIFMNVFNVHVNRYPATGEVTRREHRAG
;
A
#
# COMPACT_ATOMS: atom_id res chain seq x y z
N MET A 1 -12.15 -0.15 11.09
CA MET A 1 -11.02 0.03 10.16
C MET A 1 -10.66 -1.33 9.61
N ARG A 2 -10.70 -1.54 8.29
CA ARG A 2 -10.32 -2.84 7.70
C ARG A 2 -8.80 -2.93 7.66
N VAL A 3 -8.28 -4.16 7.66
CA VAL A 3 -6.86 -4.48 7.54
C VAL A 3 -6.71 -5.41 6.34
N ALA A 4 -5.66 -5.20 5.55
CA ALA A 4 -5.34 -6.07 4.43
C ALA A 4 -5.14 -7.51 4.93
N PRO A 5 -5.78 -8.53 4.31
CA PRO A 5 -5.65 -9.92 4.75
C PRO A 5 -4.20 -10.40 4.88
N GLU A 6 -3.32 -9.90 4.00
CA GLU A 6 -1.89 -10.21 3.96
C GLU A 6 -1.11 -9.62 5.14
N GLY A 7 -1.69 -8.65 5.87
CA GLY A 7 -1.08 -8.01 7.03
C GLY A 7 -1.15 -8.84 8.30
N TRP A 8 -2.09 -9.78 8.41
CA TRP A 8 -2.32 -10.55 9.64
C TRP A 8 -1.10 -11.32 10.14
N PRO A 9 -0.34 -12.05 9.30
CA PRO A 9 0.87 -12.75 9.75
C PRO A 9 1.89 -11.79 10.39
N PHE A 10 2.08 -10.61 9.82
CA PHE A 10 3.03 -9.61 10.33
C PHE A 10 2.55 -8.95 11.61
N ILE A 11 1.26 -8.63 11.70
CA ILE A 11 0.63 -8.06 12.90
C ILE A 11 0.74 -9.05 14.07
N LEU A 12 0.39 -10.32 13.85
CA LEU A 12 0.47 -11.37 14.86
C LEU A 12 1.92 -11.58 15.33
N LEU A 13 2.87 -11.64 14.40
CA LEU A 13 4.29 -11.75 14.75
C LEU A 13 4.76 -10.55 15.58
N ALA A 14 4.43 -9.33 15.18
CA ALA A 14 4.85 -8.12 15.90
C ALA A 14 4.32 -8.11 17.34
N TRP A 15 3.04 -8.45 17.55
CA TRP A 15 2.45 -8.53 18.89
C TRP A 15 2.94 -9.72 19.71
N ALA A 16 3.24 -10.86 19.07
CA ALA A 16 3.86 -11.99 19.75
C ALA A 16 5.24 -11.61 20.31
N LEU A 17 6.05 -10.86 19.56
CA LEU A 17 7.35 -10.38 20.04
C LEU A 17 7.22 -9.40 21.22
N VAL A 18 6.23 -8.51 21.19
CA VAL A 18 5.92 -7.62 22.34
C VAL A 18 5.58 -8.44 23.57
N LEU A 19 4.71 -9.45 23.43
CA LEU A 19 4.30 -10.32 24.53
C LEU A 19 5.48 -11.13 25.08
N LEU A 20 6.29 -11.73 24.22
CA LEU A 20 7.47 -12.49 24.62
C LEU A 20 8.49 -11.62 25.38
N ALA A 21 8.75 -10.38 24.93
CA ALA A 21 9.62 -9.46 25.63
C ALA A 21 9.08 -9.07 27.02
N ALA A 22 7.77 -8.86 27.14
CA ALA A 22 7.12 -8.58 28.41
C ALA A 22 7.21 -9.78 29.38
N LEU A 23 6.93 -10.99 28.89
CA LEU A 23 7.02 -12.23 29.68
C LEU A 23 8.45 -12.58 30.10
N ALA A 24 9.44 -12.22 29.29
CA ALA A 24 10.86 -12.37 29.61
C ALA A 24 11.37 -11.35 30.66
N GLY A 25 10.53 -10.43 31.11
CA GLY A 25 10.91 -9.39 32.07
C GLY A 25 11.75 -8.27 31.47
N TRP A 26 11.61 -8.00 30.16
CA TRP A 26 12.30 -6.92 29.45
C TRP A 26 11.36 -5.76 29.13
N PRO A 27 10.93 -4.96 30.13
CA PRO A 27 9.88 -3.95 29.96
C PRO A 27 10.29 -2.84 28.99
N VAL A 28 11.57 -2.46 28.96
CA VAL A 28 12.08 -1.43 28.02
C VAL A 28 11.99 -1.91 26.57
N VAL A 29 12.31 -3.18 26.31
CA VAL A 29 12.22 -3.77 24.97
C VAL A 29 10.75 -3.85 24.53
N ALA A 30 9.88 -4.35 25.40
CA ALA A 30 8.44 -4.41 25.12
C ALA A 30 7.86 -3.01 24.84
N LEU A 31 8.27 -1.99 25.60
CA LEU A 31 7.85 -0.60 25.42
C LEU A 31 8.28 -0.02 24.06
N ILE A 32 9.47 -0.38 23.55
CA ILE A 32 9.94 0.04 22.24
C ILE A 32 9.23 -0.73 21.11
N LEU A 33 8.97 -2.03 21.30
CA LEU A 33 8.31 -2.85 20.29
C LEU A 33 6.82 -2.54 20.14
N ALA A 34 6.14 -2.15 21.22
CA ALA A 34 4.72 -1.82 21.20
C ALA A 34 4.32 -0.76 20.16
N PRO A 35 4.94 0.43 20.08
CA PRO A 35 4.61 1.42 19.05
C PRO A 35 4.92 0.92 17.63
N ILE A 36 5.94 0.08 17.46
CA ILE A 36 6.24 -0.56 16.17
C ILE A 36 5.11 -1.53 15.79
N ALA A 37 4.65 -2.37 16.72
CA ALA A 37 3.53 -3.29 16.49
C ALA A 37 2.22 -2.54 16.17
N CYS A 38 1.96 -1.41 16.84
CA CYS A 38 0.87 -0.51 16.48
C CYS A 38 1.04 0.09 15.07
N TRP A 39 2.26 0.49 14.71
CA TRP A 39 2.56 1.01 13.38
C TRP A 39 2.37 -0.05 12.30
N VAL A 40 2.70 -1.32 12.54
CA VAL A 40 2.43 -2.43 11.60
C VAL A 40 0.93 -2.54 11.30
N ILE A 41 0.06 -2.41 12.31
CA ILE A 41 -1.41 -2.33 12.09
C ILE A 41 -1.75 -1.12 11.21
N ALA A 42 -1.16 0.04 11.49
CA ALA A 42 -1.40 1.24 10.71
C ALA A 42 -0.88 1.12 9.26
N PHE A 43 0.21 0.39 9.01
CA PHE A 43 0.78 0.17 7.69
C PHE A 43 -0.14 -0.68 6.80
N PHE A 44 -0.68 -1.78 7.36
CA PHE A 44 -1.59 -2.70 6.66
C PHE A 44 -3.06 -2.28 6.68
N ARG A 45 -3.35 -1.03 7.06
CA ARG A 45 -4.73 -0.53 7.07
C ARG A 45 -5.33 -0.45 5.68
N ASP A 46 -6.62 -0.73 5.57
CA ASP A 46 -7.40 -0.63 4.33
C ASP A 46 -8.69 0.18 4.57
N PRO A 47 -8.61 1.51 4.70
CA PRO A 47 -9.79 2.36 4.84
C PRO A 47 -10.63 2.34 3.54
N VAL A 48 -11.94 2.44 3.70
CA VAL A 48 -12.84 2.68 2.57
C VAL A 48 -12.55 4.07 2.01
N ARG A 49 -12.33 4.17 0.70
CA ARG A 49 -12.15 5.45 0.01
C ARG A 49 -13.47 5.90 -0.59
N GLU A 50 -13.92 7.07 -0.14
CA GLU A 50 -15.03 7.81 -0.71
C GLU A 50 -14.53 8.76 -1.80
N GLY A 51 -15.42 9.15 -2.71
CA GLY A 51 -15.10 10.10 -3.76
C GLY A 51 -15.91 9.86 -5.03
N PRO A 52 -15.91 10.84 -5.96
CA PRO A 52 -16.60 10.71 -7.22
C PRO A 52 -16.03 9.53 -8.03
N ARG A 53 -16.93 8.75 -8.62
CA ARG A 53 -16.61 7.65 -9.55
C ARG A 53 -17.45 7.82 -10.81
N GLY A 54 -16.93 7.37 -11.94
CA GLY A 54 -17.64 7.38 -13.21
C GLY A 54 -16.72 7.09 -14.39
N ASP A 55 -17.31 6.80 -15.54
CA ASP A 55 -16.60 6.29 -16.72
C ASP A 55 -15.64 7.30 -17.36
N ARG A 56 -15.76 8.58 -17.00
CA ARG A 56 -14.89 9.68 -17.46
C ARG A 56 -13.87 10.13 -16.43
N LEU A 57 -13.72 9.40 -15.32
CA LEU A 57 -12.80 9.74 -14.24
C LEU A 57 -11.73 8.67 -14.09
N VAL A 58 -10.48 9.12 -13.95
CA VAL A 58 -9.35 8.28 -13.51
C VAL A 58 -9.00 8.72 -12.09
N ILE A 59 -9.19 7.83 -11.13
CA ILE A 59 -8.98 8.08 -9.70
C ILE A 59 -7.59 7.64 -9.30
N ALA A 60 -6.98 8.33 -8.34
CA ALA A 60 -5.66 7.95 -7.82
C ALA A 60 -5.68 6.49 -7.32
N PRO A 61 -4.84 5.59 -7.84
CA PRO A 61 -4.85 4.17 -7.45
C PRO A 61 -4.27 3.92 -6.05
N ALA A 62 -3.45 4.85 -5.55
CA ALA A 62 -2.71 4.73 -4.29
C ALA A 62 -2.75 6.04 -3.50
N ASP A 63 -2.43 5.96 -2.21
CA ASP A 63 -2.14 7.13 -1.38
C ASP A 63 -0.65 7.47 -1.50
N GLY A 64 -0.32 8.74 -1.68
CA GLY A 64 1.07 9.17 -1.83
C GLY A 64 1.21 10.55 -2.43
N VAL A 65 2.41 10.85 -2.91
CA VAL A 65 2.72 12.11 -3.60
C VAL A 65 2.94 11.83 -5.08
N VAL A 66 2.33 12.63 -5.94
CA VAL A 66 2.64 12.61 -7.38
C VAL A 66 4.05 13.19 -7.57
N VAL A 67 4.99 12.35 -7.99
CA VAL A 67 6.40 12.74 -8.17
C VAL A 67 6.76 13.01 -9.62
N SER A 68 5.93 12.58 -10.57
CA SER A 68 6.17 12.79 -12.01
C SER A 68 4.86 12.69 -12.80
N ILE A 69 4.69 13.59 -13.76
CA ILE A 69 3.68 13.51 -14.82
C ILE A 69 4.41 13.84 -16.12
N ILE A 70 4.66 12.83 -16.96
CA ILE A 70 5.43 13.03 -18.19
C ILE A 70 4.80 12.28 -19.38
N PRO A 71 4.92 12.81 -20.61
CA PRO A 71 4.63 12.04 -21.80
C PRO A 71 5.70 10.96 -21.99
N ILE A 72 5.27 9.78 -22.43
CA ILE A 72 6.11 8.65 -22.79
C ILE A 72 5.60 8.02 -24.09
N ASP A 73 6.47 7.32 -24.78
CA ASP A 73 6.06 6.33 -25.79
C ASP A 73 6.03 4.97 -25.09
N GLU A 74 4.84 4.41 -24.90
CA GLU A 74 4.64 3.15 -24.18
C GLU A 74 4.49 2.01 -25.20
N PRO A 75 5.46 1.07 -25.26
CA PRO A 75 5.54 0.12 -26.37
C PRO A 75 4.74 -1.17 -26.18
N SER A 76 4.14 -1.41 -25.00
CA SER A 76 3.67 -2.76 -24.63
C SER A 76 2.16 -2.92 -24.58
N VAL A 77 1.44 -2.05 -23.87
CA VAL A 77 -0.01 -2.12 -23.69
C VAL A 77 -0.71 -1.06 -24.53
N VAL A 78 -0.19 0.16 -24.54
CA VAL A 78 -0.74 1.28 -25.31
C VAL A 78 -0.19 1.28 -26.74
N ALA A 79 1.03 0.80 -26.94
CA ALA A 79 1.73 0.80 -28.23
C ALA A 79 1.73 2.18 -28.91
N GLY A 80 2.07 3.22 -28.13
CA GLY A 80 2.13 4.60 -28.61
C GLY A 80 2.22 5.62 -27.47
N ALA A 81 1.93 6.88 -27.80
CA ALA A 81 2.01 8.01 -26.88
C ALA A 81 1.05 7.84 -25.68
N ALA A 82 1.60 7.95 -24.47
CA ALA A 82 0.87 7.87 -23.21
C ALA A 82 1.38 8.90 -22.20
N THR A 83 0.56 9.22 -21.20
CA THR A 83 0.99 10.03 -20.05
C THR A 83 1.26 9.12 -18.87
N ARG A 84 2.50 9.11 -18.37
CA ARG A 84 2.86 8.39 -17.16
C ARG A 84 2.69 9.29 -15.94
N VAL A 85 1.92 8.82 -14.97
CA VAL A 85 1.77 9.44 -13.65
C VAL A 85 2.43 8.53 -12.63
N SER A 86 3.45 9.03 -11.93
CA SER A 86 4.16 8.30 -10.87
C SER A 86 3.73 8.80 -9.50
N ILE A 87 3.28 7.89 -8.64
CA ILE A 87 2.90 8.16 -7.26
C ILE A 87 3.90 7.45 -6.34
N PHE A 88 4.53 8.21 -5.46
CA PHE A 88 5.40 7.67 -4.42
C PHE A 88 4.63 7.48 -3.12
N MET A 89 4.65 6.25 -2.60
CA MET A 89 4.05 5.89 -1.33
C MET A 89 5.15 5.81 -0.27
N ASN A 90 5.06 6.63 0.78
CA ASN A 90 5.93 6.54 1.93
C ASN A 90 5.39 5.56 2.98
N VAL A 91 6.20 5.25 4.00
CA VAL A 91 5.90 4.31 5.08
C VAL A 91 4.64 4.63 5.91
N PHE A 92 4.10 5.85 5.81
CA PHE A 92 2.87 6.25 6.50
C PHE A 92 1.63 6.21 5.61
N ASN A 93 1.78 6.02 4.30
CA ASN A 93 0.66 5.86 3.37
C ASN A 93 -0.02 4.49 3.53
N VAL A 94 -1.23 4.38 3.00
CA VAL A 94 -1.93 3.09 2.88
C VAL A 94 -1.27 2.27 1.79
N HIS A 95 -0.63 1.15 2.13
CA HIS A 95 0.11 0.30 1.17
C HIS A 95 -0.79 -0.66 0.40
N VAL A 96 -1.86 -0.12 -0.20
CA VAL A 96 -2.82 -0.86 -1.02
C VAL A 96 -3.03 -0.11 -2.33
N ASN A 97 -2.69 -0.76 -3.45
CA ASN A 97 -2.98 -0.27 -4.79
C ASN A 97 -4.36 -0.76 -5.23
N ARG A 98 -5.18 0.17 -5.73
CA ARG A 98 -6.52 -0.10 -6.25
C ARG A 98 -6.60 0.24 -7.74
N TYR A 99 -7.63 -0.26 -8.41
CA TYR A 99 -7.88 0.09 -9.80
C TYR A 99 -8.24 1.60 -9.91
N PRO A 100 -7.64 2.33 -10.87
CA PRO A 100 -7.92 3.76 -11.03
C PRO A 100 -9.17 4.05 -11.88
N ALA A 101 -9.62 3.08 -12.68
CA ALA A 101 -10.80 3.20 -13.55
C ALA A 101 -11.46 1.82 -13.75
N THR A 102 -12.73 1.81 -14.18
CA THR A 102 -13.43 0.58 -14.57
C THR A 102 -12.78 0.00 -15.83
N GLY A 103 -12.54 -1.31 -15.84
CA GLY A 103 -11.99 -2.00 -17.00
C GLY A 103 -11.70 -3.47 -16.71
N GLU A 104 -11.21 -4.16 -17.73
CA GLU A 104 -10.76 -5.54 -17.64
C GLU A 104 -9.23 -5.61 -17.66
N VAL A 105 -8.65 -6.44 -16.80
CA VAL A 105 -7.20 -6.67 -16.80
C VAL A 105 -6.87 -7.65 -17.92
N THR A 106 -6.35 -7.13 -19.03
CA THR A 106 -5.99 -7.94 -20.22
C THR A 106 -4.57 -8.49 -20.16
N ARG A 107 -3.68 -7.90 -19.35
CA ARG A 107 -2.27 -8.27 -19.28
C ARG A 107 -1.68 -8.07 -17.88
N ARG A 108 -0.91 -9.04 -17.41
CA ARG A 108 -0.08 -8.98 -16.19
C ARG A 108 1.29 -9.56 -16.50
N GLU A 109 2.36 -8.81 -16.26
CA GLU A 109 3.73 -9.21 -16.53
C GLU A 109 4.57 -9.01 -15.26
N HIS A 110 5.41 -9.99 -14.92
CA HIS A 110 6.42 -9.85 -13.88
C HIS A 110 7.79 -9.70 -14.56
N ARG A 111 8.48 -8.59 -14.29
CA ARG A 111 9.86 -8.38 -14.72
C ARG A 111 10.75 -8.50 -13.50
N ALA A 112 11.70 -9.43 -13.53
CA ALA A 112 12.72 -9.54 -12.49
C ALA A 112 13.53 -8.23 -12.47
N GLY A 113 13.66 -7.65 -11.28
CA GLY A 113 14.48 -6.47 -11.01
C GLY A 113 15.87 -6.85 -10.52
#